data_AF-A0A953BT89-F1
#
_entry.id   AF-A0A953BT89-F1
#
_cell.length_a   1.000
_cell.length_b   1.000
_cell.length_c   1.000
_cell.angle_alpha   90.00
_cell.angle_beta   90.00
_cell.angle_gamma   90.00
#
_symmetry.space_group_name_H-M   'P 1'
#
loop_
_entity.id
_entity.type
_entity.pdbx_description
1 polymer ?
#
loop_
_entity_poly.entity_id
_entity_poly.type
_entity_poly.pdbx_seq_one_letter_code
_entity_poly.pdbx_strand_id
1 'polypeptide(L)'
;MNAQQKLLTAAIVAALALSACGEAGPLRLPVQGEVTLDGEPLEAGRIRFVPAASRGVEGYAAIIAGEYRLSDDAGLPPGDYRVEVEGQVELGFALDDDIAFANRPKKPLPPPSVPERYRRDTPLEATVVAGQPNEFHFPLTTKESR
;
A
#
# COMPACT_ATOMS: atom_id res chain seq x y z
N MET A 1 36.98 -62.93 -4.03
CA MET A 1 37.48 -61.54 -3.93
C MET A 1 37.40 -60.91 -5.32
N ASN A 2 36.77 -59.79 -5.68
CA ASN A 2 35.89 -58.81 -5.03
C ASN A 2 35.08 -58.20 -6.20
N ALA A 3 33.88 -58.69 -6.48
CA ALA A 3 33.00 -58.16 -7.53
C ALA A 3 31.76 -57.43 -6.95
N GLN A 4 31.66 -57.35 -5.63
CA GLN A 4 30.53 -56.78 -4.90
C GLN A 4 30.77 -55.31 -4.49
N GLN A 5 31.92 -54.72 -4.84
CA GLN A 5 32.38 -53.45 -4.27
C GLN A 5 32.29 -52.24 -5.21
N LYS A 6 31.74 -52.42 -6.43
CA LYS A 6 31.61 -51.34 -7.44
C LYS A 6 30.17 -50.90 -7.74
N LEU A 7 29.20 -51.35 -6.96
CA LEU A 7 27.78 -50.99 -7.15
C LEU A 7 27.21 -50.08 -6.05
N LEU A 8 28.00 -49.77 -5.02
CA LEU A 8 27.52 -49.00 -3.86
C LEU A 8 27.84 -47.50 -3.91
N THR A 9 28.67 -47.04 -4.85
CA THR A 9 29.15 -45.63 -4.86
C THR A 9 28.35 -44.70 -5.77
N ALA A 10 27.35 -45.19 -6.51
CA ALA A 10 26.62 -44.39 -7.51
C ALA A 10 25.19 -43.99 -7.10
N ALA A 11 24.70 -44.42 -5.93
CA ALA A 11 23.30 -44.23 -5.54
C ALA A 11 23.05 -43.17 -4.44
N ILE A 12 24.11 -42.53 -3.91
CA ILE A 12 23.98 -41.60 -2.76
C ILE A 12 23.96 -40.12 -3.20
N VAL A 13 24.33 -39.80 -4.43
CA VAL A 13 24.41 -38.39 -4.90
C VAL A 13 23.07 -37.86 -5.46
N ALA A 14 22.09 -38.73 -5.74
CA ALA A 14 20.84 -38.33 -6.39
C ALA A 14 19.72 -37.85 -5.43
N ALA A 15 19.94 -37.87 -4.11
CA ALA A 15 18.88 -37.63 -3.12
C ALA A 15 18.90 -36.22 -2.46
N LEU A 16 19.80 -35.33 -2.87
CA LEU A 16 20.03 -34.04 -2.19
C LEU A 16 19.43 -32.81 -2.91
N ALA A 17 18.63 -32.98 -3.97
CA ALA A 17 18.20 -31.87 -4.82
C ALA A 17 16.75 -31.37 -4.63
N LEU A 18 16.03 -31.75 -3.56
CA LEU A 18 14.63 -31.34 -3.36
C LEU A 18 14.33 -30.45 -2.15
N SER A 19 15.34 -29.94 -1.42
CA SER A 19 15.12 -28.88 -0.43
C SER A 19 15.32 -27.47 -1.02
N ALA A 20 14.72 -27.22 -2.18
CA ALA A 20 14.34 -25.85 -2.56
C ALA A 20 12.97 -25.57 -1.93
N CYS A 21 12.94 -25.55 -0.60
CA CYS A 21 11.78 -25.07 0.15
C CYS A 21 11.63 -23.61 -0.24
N GLY A 22 10.57 -23.28 -0.96
CA GLY A 22 10.30 -21.94 -1.45
C GLY A 22 10.46 -20.96 -0.30
N GLU A 23 11.35 -19.98 -0.48
CA GLU A 23 11.39 -18.79 0.37
C GLU A 23 10.00 -18.14 0.25
N ALA A 24 9.11 -18.47 1.19
CA ALA A 24 7.95 -17.65 1.45
C ALA A 24 8.53 -16.27 1.73
N GLY A 25 8.22 -15.30 0.86
CA GLY A 25 8.67 -13.93 1.00
C GLY A 25 8.28 -13.37 2.37
N PRO A 26 8.78 -12.17 2.74
CA PRO A 26 8.41 -11.54 3.99
C PRO A 26 6.88 -11.54 4.16
N LEU A 27 6.40 -11.92 5.34
CA LEU A 27 4.97 -11.99 5.67
C LEU A 27 4.30 -10.68 5.25
N ARG A 28 3.28 -10.77 4.40
CA ARG A 28 2.44 -9.64 4.00
C ARG A 28 1.03 -9.86 4.51
N LEU A 29 0.47 -8.83 5.09
CA LEU A 29 -0.86 -8.85 5.67
C LEU A 29 -1.77 -7.92 4.86
N PRO A 30 -2.98 -8.38 4.53
CA PRO A 30 -3.95 -7.52 3.87
C PRO A 30 -4.33 -6.37 4.80
N VAL A 31 -4.54 -5.20 4.22
CA VAL A 31 -4.95 -3.98 4.91
C VAL A 31 -6.11 -3.37 4.15
N GLN A 32 -7.17 -3.00 4.86
CA GLN A 32 -8.35 -2.37 4.25
C GLN A 32 -8.88 -1.25 5.13
N GLY A 33 -9.85 -0.51 4.62
CA GLY A 33 -10.57 0.47 5.42
C GLY A 33 -11.17 1.58 4.60
N GLU A 34 -11.46 2.66 5.30
CA GLU A 34 -12.23 3.77 4.77
C GLU A 34 -11.55 5.11 5.09
N VAL A 35 -11.70 6.07 4.18
CA VAL A 35 -11.27 7.45 4.32
C VAL A 35 -12.47 8.35 4.10
N THR A 36 -12.71 9.23 5.06
CA THR A 36 -13.74 10.27 4.96
C THR A 36 -13.11 11.65 4.98
N LEU A 37 -13.76 12.63 4.36
CA LEU A 37 -13.38 14.04 4.41
C LEU A 37 -14.60 14.85 4.86
N ASP A 38 -14.47 15.53 6.00
CA ASP A 38 -15.55 16.30 6.63
C ASP A 38 -16.84 15.47 6.89
N GLY A 39 -16.68 14.17 7.10
CA GLY A 39 -17.78 13.23 7.39
C GLY A 39 -18.39 12.56 6.17
N GLU A 40 -17.96 12.91 4.95
CA GLU A 40 -18.39 12.24 3.71
C GLU A 40 -17.29 11.31 3.18
N PRO A 41 -17.63 10.20 2.50
CA PRO A 41 -16.63 9.34 1.87
C PRO A 41 -15.77 10.11 0.88
N LEU A 42 -14.45 9.95 0.94
CA LEU A 42 -13.56 10.61 -0.02
C LEU A 42 -13.76 9.99 -1.41
N GLU A 43 -14.34 10.75 -2.35
CA GLU A 43 -14.72 10.24 -3.67
C GLU A 43 -13.58 9.52 -4.41
N ALA A 44 -12.40 10.15 -4.44
CA ALA A 44 -11.21 9.59 -5.07
C ALA A 44 -9.93 10.13 -4.43
N GLY A 45 -8.93 9.27 -4.33
CA GLY A 45 -7.62 9.63 -3.81
C GLY A 45 -6.65 8.48 -3.82
N ARG A 46 -5.54 8.65 -3.09
CA ARG A 46 -4.52 7.64 -2.88
C ARG A 46 -4.14 7.62 -1.41
N ILE A 47 -3.95 6.42 -0.88
CA ILE A 47 -3.42 6.20 0.45
C ILE A 47 -2.06 5.53 0.33
N ARG A 48 -1.10 5.99 1.15
CA ARG A 48 0.24 5.45 1.24
C ARG A 48 0.56 5.14 2.70
N PHE A 49 1.08 3.94 2.92
CA PHE A 49 1.57 3.49 4.22
C PHE A 49 3.10 3.53 4.18
N VAL A 50 3.68 4.46 4.94
CA VAL A 50 5.13 4.65 5.03
C VAL A 50 5.62 4.04 6.35
N PRO A 51 6.53 3.04 6.33
CA PRO A 51 7.02 2.43 7.55
C PRO A 51 7.69 3.47 8.45
N ALA A 52 7.40 3.43 9.76
CA ALA A 52 8.08 4.28 10.74
C ALA A 52 9.57 3.89 10.89
N ALA A 53 9.89 2.62 10.66
CA ALA A 53 11.26 2.12 10.65
C ALA A 53 12.02 2.57 9.39
N SER A 54 13.33 2.79 9.51
CA SER A 54 14.20 3.24 8.41
C SER A 54 14.32 2.21 7.27
N ARG A 55 13.90 0.97 7.52
CA ARG A 55 13.82 -0.11 6.53
C ARG A 55 12.43 -0.71 6.61
N GLY A 56 11.71 -0.73 5.51
CA GLY A 56 10.39 -1.32 5.40
C GLY A 56 9.85 -1.20 3.98
N VAL A 57 8.75 -1.89 3.71
CA VAL A 57 8.06 -1.83 2.42
C VAL A 57 6.90 -0.86 2.53
N GLU A 58 6.83 0.09 1.62
CA GLU A 58 5.70 1.00 1.51
C GLU A 58 4.50 0.29 0.85
N GLY A 59 3.30 0.63 1.31
CA GLY A 59 2.05 0.18 0.72
C GLY A 59 1.34 1.32 0.03
N TYR A 60 0.64 1.02 -1.06
CA TYR A 60 -0.14 1.99 -1.81
C TYR A 60 -1.48 1.39 -2.21
N ALA A 61 -2.54 2.16 -2.06
CA ALA A 61 -3.84 1.81 -2.62
C ALA A 61 -4.53 3.07 -3.20
N ALA A 62 -5.35 2.85 -4.21
CA ALA A 62 -6.33 3.85 -4.62
C ALA A 62 -7.46 3.90 -3.58
N ILE A 63 -7.97 5.10 -3.34
CA ILE A 63 -9.21 5.33 -2.60
C ILE A 63 -10.31 5.56 -3.63
N ILE A 64 -11.39 4.80 -3.55
CA ILE A 64 -12.53 4.90 -4.46
C ILE A 64 -13.80 4.90 -3.60
N ALA A 65 -14.58 5.98 -3.66
CA ALA A 65 -15.79 6.16 -2.85
C ALA A 65 -15.54 5.92 -1.34
N GLY A 66 -14.41 6.42 -0.85
CA GLY A 66 -13.96 6.28 0.54
C GLY A 66 -13.22 4.98 0.84
N GLU A 67 -13.37 3.93 0.05
CA GLU A 67 -12.78 2.62 0.37
C GLU A 67 -11.37 2.46 -0.21
N TYR A 68 -10.50 1.76 0.52
CA TYR A 68 -9.20 1.32 0.02
C TYR A 68 -8.88 -0.12 0.47
N ARG A 69 -8.06 -0.82 -0.31
CA ARG A 69 -7.64 -2.19 -0.02
C ARG A 69 -6.26 -2.51 -0.57
N LEU A 70 -5.45 -3.16 0.26
CA LEU A 70 -4.21 -3.84 -0.10
C LEU A 70 -4.44 -5.33 0.16
N SER A 71 -4.44 -6.13 -0.90
CA SER A 71 -4.53 -7.60 -0.82
C SER A 71 -3.22 -8.21 -0.29
N ASP A 72 -3.23 -9.49 0.03
CA ASP A 72 -2.07 -10.23 0.57
C ASP A 72 -0.79 -10.10 -0.28
N ASP A 73 -0.90 -10.03 -1.61
CA ASP A 73 0.23 -9.83 -2.53
C ASP A 73 0.85 -8.43 -2.45
N ALA A 74 0.00 -7.42 -2.22
CA ALA A 74 0.38 -6.01 -2.06
C ALA A 74 0.45 -5.57 -0.58
N GLY A 75 0.24 -6.51 0.33
CA GLY A 75 0.04 -6.27 1.75
C GLY A 75 1.29 -5.78 2.45
N LEU A 76 1.11 -5.39 3.70
CA LEU A 76 2.16 -4.81 4.51
C LEU A 76 2.73 -5.84 5.49
N PRO A 77 4.05 -5.85 5.70
CA PRO A 77 4.62 -6.51 6.85
C PRO A 77 4.02 -5.99 8.16
N PRO A 78 4.00 -6.80 9.24
CA PRO A 78 3.66 -6.29 10.56
C PRO A 78 4.59 -5.14 10.97
N GLY A 79 4.04 -4.09 11.57
CA GLY A 79 4.79 -2.92 12.02
C GLY A 79 3.95 -1.64 12.07
N ASP A 80 4.61 -0.55 12.48
CA ASP A 80 4.02 0.78 12.56
C ASP A 80 4.26 1.59 11.27
N TYR A 81 3.22 2.27 10.82
CA TYR A 81 3.19 3.03 9.58
C TYR A 81 2.64 4.43 9.83
N ARG A 82 3.30 5.42 9.24
CA ARG A 82 2.72 6.74 9.00
C ARG A 82 1.85 6.68 7.75
N VAL A 83 0.66 7.25 7.80
CA VAL A 83 -0.35 7.14 6.73
C VAL A 83 -0.52 8.47 6.02
N GLU A 84 -0.11 8.50 4.76
CA GLU A 84 -0.24 9.66 3.89
C GLU A 84 -1.46 9.49 2.99
N VAL A 85 -2.33 10.50 2.94
CA VAL A 85 -3.51 10.54 2.07
C VAL A 85 -3.43 11.74 1.14
N GLU A 86 -3.61 11.48 -0.14
CA GLU A 86 -3.67 12.49 -1.20
C GLU A 86 -5.03 12.41 -1.89
N GLY A 87 -5.75 13.53 -1.92
CA GLY A 87 -7.01 13.67 -2.66
C GLY A 87 -6.77 14.06 -4.12
N GLN A 88 -7.75 13.78 -4.96
CA GLN A 88 -7.70 14.21 -6.36
C GLN A 88 -7.90 15.74 -6.49
N VAL A 89 -7.38 16.32 -7.57
CA VAL A 89 -7.71 17.68 -7.98
C VAL A 89 -8.97 17.65 -8.84
N GLU A 90 -10.03 18.31 -8.39
CA GLU A 90 -11.27 18.44 -9.15
C GLU A 90 -11.16 19.56 -10.18
N LEU A 91 -10.98 19.18 -11.45
CA LEU A 91 -10.81 20.15 -12.54
C LEU A 91 -12.10 20.49 -13.28
N GLY A 92 -13.19 19.74 -13.04
CA GLY A 92 -14.44 19.85 -13.80
C GLY A 92 -14.35 19.32 -15.25
N PHE A 93 -13.20 18.74 -15.63
CA PHE A 93 -12.93 18.06 -16.89
C PHE A 93 -11.84 16.98 -16.66
N ALA A 94 -11.74 16.01 -17.57
CA ALA A 94 -10.74 14.96 -17.49
C ALA A 94 -9.34 15.51 -17.81
N LEU A 95 -8.32 15.12 -17.03
CA LEU A 95 -6.97 15.69 -17.15
C LEU A 95 -6.29 15.36 -18.49
N ASP A 96 -6.71 14.26 -19.13
CA ASP A 96 -6.26 13.75 -20.43
C ASP A 96 -7.01 14.36 -21.62
N ASP A 97 -8.00 15.23 -21.39
CA ASP A 97 -8.61 16.04 -22.44
C ASP A 97 -7.71 17.26 -22.74
N ASP A 98 -6.73 17.04 -23.61
CA ASP A 98 -5.74 18.05 -24.02
C ASP A 98 -6.38 19.35 -24.51
N ILE A 99 -7.53 19.26 -25.19
CA ILE A 99 -8.25 20.42 -25.73
C ILE A 99 -8.92 21.20 -24.60
N ALA A 100 -9.60 20.52 -23.68
CA ALA A 100 -10.20 21.16 -22.51
C ALA A 100 -9.12 21.79 -21.60
N PHE A 101 -8.02 21.09 -21.38
CA PHE A 101 -6.90 21.58 -20.58
C PHE A 101 -6.24 22.81 -21.22
N ALA A 102 -6.04 22.81 -22.54
CA ALA A 102 -5.44 23.95 -23.26
C ALA A 102 -6.36 25.19 -23.29
N ASN A 103 -7.67 24.99 -23.36
CA ASN A 103 -8.67 26.06 -23.43
C ASN A 103 -9.14 26.58 -22.06
N ARG A 104 -8.71 25.96 -20.96
CA ARG A 104 -9.07 26.41 -19.62
C ARG A 104 -8.59 27.84 -19.36
N PRO A 105 -9.31 28.64 -18.55
CA PRO A 105 -8.79 29.93 -18.10
C PRO A 105 -7.43 29.71 -17.42
N LYS A 106 -6.42 30.55 -17.71
CA LYS A 106 -5.05 30.47 -17.15
C LYS A 106 -4.95 30.74 -15.63
N LYS A 107 -6.03 30.51 -14.88
CA LYS A 107 -6.04 30.55 -13.43
C LYS A 107 -5.25 29.35 -12.87
N PRO A 108 -4.68 29.47 -11.66
CA PRO A 108 -4.11 28.35 -10.94
C PRO A 108 -5.11 27.20 -10.85
N LEU A 109 -4.62 25.97 -10.86
CA LEU A 109 -5.46 24.81 -10.58
C LEU A 109 -6.05 24.92 -9.17
N PRO A 110 -7.28 24.43 -8.96
CA PRO A 110 -7.80 24.30 -7.62
C PRO A 110 -6.86 23.42 -6.79
N PRO A 111 -6.78 23.68 -5.47
CA PRO A 111 -6.02 22.80 -4.59
C PRO A 111 -6.65 21.40 -4.58
N PRO A 112 -5.89 20.35 -4.24
CA PRO A 112 -6.46 19.02 -4.02
C PRO A 112 -7.43 19.03 -2.85
N SER A 113 -8.43 18.13 -2.88
CA SER A 113 -9.50 18.05 -1.87
C SER A 113 -8.97 17.79 -0.46
N VAL A 114 -7.93 16.95 -0.33
CA VAL A 114 -7.32 16.61 0.96
C VAL A 114 -6.23 17.63 1.34
N PRO A 115 -6.28 18.24 2.54
CA PRO A 115 -5.27 19.20 3.01
C PRO A 115 -3.85 18.63 3.07
N GLU A 116 -2.85 19.51 2.92
CA GLU A 116 -1.43 19.11 2.89
C GLU A 116 -0.95 18.41 4.16
N ARG A 117 -1.56 18.70 5.32
CA ARG A 117 -1.23 18.04 6.60
C ARG A 117 -1.37 16.53 6.55
N TYR A 118 -2.17 15.98 5.64
CA TYR A 118 -2.30 14.52 5.50
C TYR A 118 -1.35 13.93 4.45
N ARG A 119 -0.54 14.71 3.73
CA ARG A 119 0.27 14.22 2.60
C ARG A 119 1.73 13.89 2.92
N ARG A 120 2.34 14.48 3.95
CA ARG A 120 3.76 14.22 4.32
C ARG A 120 3.96 14.11 5.81
N ASP A 121 3.75 15.21 6.53
CA ASP A 121 3.91 15.28 7.99
C ASP A 121 2.55 15.05 8.66
N THR A 122 2.05 13.85 8.41
CA THR A 122 0.70 13.45 8.77
C THR A 122 0.67 12.85 10.18
N PRO A 123 -0.31 13.22 11.01
CA PRO A 123 -0.51 12.61 12.32
C PRO A 123 -1.22 11.25 12.24
N LEU A 124 -1.54 10.78 11.04
CA LEU A 124 -2.24 9.51 10.85
C LEU A 124 -1.25 8.35 10.98
N GLU A 125 -1.60 7.37 11.81
CA GLU A 125 -0.80 6.20 12.10
C GLU A 125 -1.63 4.93 11.94
N ALA A 126 -0.97 3.84 11.54
CA ALA A 126 -1.55 2.51 11.45
C ALA A 126 -0.55 1.46 11.93
N THR A 127 -1.00 0.58 12.82
CA THR A 127 -0.20 -0.54 13.31
C THR A 127 -0.75 -1.83 12.72
N VAL A 128 0.02 -2.43 11.81
CA VAL A 128 -0.32 -3.69 11.15
C VAL A 128 0.18 -4.84 12.01
N VAL A 129 -0.69 -5.78 12.34
CA VAL A 129 -0.35 -6.93 13.20
C VAL A 129 -0.85 -8.24 12.63
N ALA A 130 -0.08 -9.29 12.87
CA ALA A 130 -0.42 -10.65 12.44
C ALA A 130 -1.52 -11.24 13.34
N GLY A 131 -2.38 -12.06 12.75
CA GLY A 131 -3.40 -12.82 13.49
C GLY A 131 -4.69 -12.07 13.79
N GLN A 132 -4.87 -10.85 13.30
CA GLN A 132 -6.13 -10.11 13.35
C GLN A 132 -6.41 -9.34 12.05
N PRO A 133 -7.68 -8.95 11.79
CA PRO A 133 -8.01 -8.05 10.69
C PRO A 133 -7.31 -6.70 10.86
N ASN A 134 -6.65 -6.21 9.80
CA ASN A 134 -6.06 -4.87 9.76
C ASN A 134 -7.00 -3.94 8.98
N GLU A 135 -7.97 -3.38 9.70
CA GLU A 135 -8.94 -2.41 9.17
C GLU A 135 -8.75 -1.06 9.86
N PHE A 136 -8.53 0.00 9.08
CA PHE A 136 -8.28 1.34 9.62
C PHE A 136 -9.23 2.35 8.99
N HIS A 137 -9.88 3.17 9.82
CA HIS A 137 -10.74 4.26 9.35
C HIS A 137 -10.02 5.60 9.60
N PHE A 138 -9.87 6.41 8.55
CA PHE A 138 -9.20 7.71 8.62
C PHE A 138 -10.19 8.85 8.37
N PRO A 139 -10.71 9.48 9.45
CA PRO A 139 -11.58 10.64 9.33
C PRO A 139 -10.72 11.90 9.14
N LEU A 140 -10.74 12.44 7.94
CA LEU A 140 -10.04 13.68 7.57
C LEU A 140 -10.99 14.87 7.71
N THR A 141 -10.42 16.05 7.92
CA THR A 141 -11.17 17.30 7.95
C THR A 141 -10.49 18.33 7.06
N THR A 142 -11.23 19.27 6.49
CA THR A 142 -10.62 20.38 5.72
C THR A 142 -10.10 21.48 6.64
N LYS A 143 -10.84 21.75 7.73
CA LYS A 143 -10.49 22.79 8.70
C LYS A 143 -9.41 22.31 9.65
N GLU A 144 -8.43 23.17 9.97
CA GLU A 144 -7.56 22.95 11.11
C GLU A 144 -8.39 23.11 12.39
N SER A 145 -8.34 22.12 13.29
CA SER A 145 -8.89 22.29 14.63
C SER A 145 -8.00 23.31 15.34
N ARG A 146 -8.56 24.50 15.60
CA ARG A 146 -7.86 25.61 16.27
C ARG A 146 -7.73 25.38 17.76
#